data_AF-A0A8T8HWX5-F1
#
_entry.id   AF-A0A8T8HWX5-F1
#
_cell.length_a   1.000
_cell.length_b   1.000
_cell.length_c   1.000
_cell.angle_alpha   90.00
_cell.angle_beta   90.00
_cell.angle_gamma   90.00
#
_symmetry.space_group_name_H-M   'P 1'
#
loop_
_entity.id
_entity.type
_entity.pdbx_description
1 polymer ?
#
loop_
_entity_poly.entity_id
_entity_poly.type
_entity_poly.pdbx_seq_one_letter_code
_entity_poly.pdbx_strand_id
1 'polypeptide(L)' 'SPGSYLPFALGPRFCPGSRLATAELVVVLATVLRTHRVVPRRAPAPARGVLNAPRGLRLALVPDGPQR' A
#
# COMPACT_ATOMS: atom_id res chain seq x y z
N SER A 1 16.53 12.44 5.59
CA SER A 1 17.96 12.45 5.20
C SER A 1 18.12 11.69 3.89
N PRO A 2 19.19 11.93 3.10
CA PRO A 2 19.49 11.11 1.93
C PRO A 2 19.55 9.62 2.31
N GLY A 3 18.93 8.74 1.53
CA GLY A 3 18.92 7.29 1.81
C GLY A 3 17.97 6.83 2.92
N SER A 4 17.07 7.69 3.44
CA SER A 4 16.12 7.28 4.50
C SER A 4 14.95 6.42 4.01
N TYR A 5 14.78 6.27 2.69
CA TYR A 5 13.69 5.50 2.10
C TYR A 5 14.25 4.47 1.11
N LEU A 6 14.50 3.25 1.62
CA LEU A 6 15.07 2.13 0.87
C LEU A 6 14.22 0.87 1.05
N PRO A 7 12.93 0.88 0.63
CA PRO A 7 11.99 -0.22 0.91
C PRO A 7 12.36 -1.55 0.23
N PHE A 8 13.23 -1.49 -0.79
CA PHE A 8 13.68 -2.64 -1.58
C PHE A 8 15.20 -2.88 -1.46
N ALA A 9 15.81 -2.38 -0.38
CA ALA A 9 17.25 -2.33 -0.16
C ALA A 9 18.02 -1.55 -1.25
N LEU A 10 19.35 -1.53 -1.13
CA LEU A 10 20.29 -0.90 -2.07
C LEU A 10 21.49 -1.84 -2.27
N GLY A 11 22.12 -1.78 -3.45
CA GLY A 11 23.33 -2.57 -3.77
C GLY A 11 23.03 -3.95 -4.36
N PRO A 12 23.96 -4.91 -4.30
CA PRO A 12 23.87 -6.19 -5.02
C PRO A 12 22.73 -7.11 -4.54
N ARG A 13 22.14 -6.82 -3.37
CA ARG A 13 20.99 -7.53 -2.81
C ARG A 13 19.69 -6.71 -2.92
N PHE A 14 19.61 -5.76 -3.85
CA PHE A 14 18.35 -5.04 -4.09
C PHE A 14 17.28 -6.02 -4.59
N CYS A 15 16.00 -5.73 -4.28
CA CYS A 15 14.90 -6.58 -4.72
C CYS A 15 14.72 -6.50 -6.25
N PRO A 16 14.92 -7.61 -7.00
CA PRO A 16 14.73 -7.61 -8.45
C PRO A 16 13.26 -7.36 -8.84
N GLY A 17 12.33 -7.66 -7.93
CA GLY A 17 10.89 -7.41 -8.09
C GLY A 17 10.43 -5.98 -7.77
N SER A 18 11.33 -5.04 -7.47
CA SER A 18 10.97 -3.67 -7.06
C SER A 18 10.05 -2.94 -8.05
N ARG A 19 10.32 -3.09 -9.35
CA ARG A 19 9.49 -2.52 -10.42
C ARG A 19 8.11 -3.15 -10.49
N LEU A 20 8.03 -4.48 -10.35
CA LEU A 20 6.77 -5.21 -10.35
C LEU A 20 5.92 -4.78 -9.14
N ALA A 21 6.49 -4.82 -7.93
CA ALA A 21 5.78 -4.44 -6.71
C ALA A 21 5.25 -2.99 -6.77
N THR A 22 6.02 -2.07 -7.35
CA THR A 22 5.59 -0.68 -7.54
C THR A 22 4.46 -0.59 -8.57
N ALA A 23 4.55 -1.31 -9.68
CA ALA A 23 3.51 -1.33 -10.71
C ALA A 23 2.20 -1.93 -10.17
N GLU A 24 2.26 -3.05 -9.46
CA GLU A 24 1.09 -3.68 -8.82
C GLU A 24 0.43 -2.73 -7.82
N LEU A 25 1.21 -2.04 -6.98
CA LEU A 25 0.68 -1.04 -6.05
C LEU A 25 -0.09 0.06 -6.78
N VAL A 26 0.49 0.62 -7.85
CA VAL A 26 -0.16 1.67 -8.64
C VAL A 26 -1.43 1.16 -9.30
N VAL A 27 -1.40 -0.03 -9.91
CA VAL A 27 -2.56 -0.62 -10.58
C VAL A 27 -3.70 -0.87 -9.58
N VAL A 28 -3.41 -1.48 -8.43
CA VAL A 28 -4.40 -1.72 -7.37
C VAL A 28 -4.99 -0.40 -6.86
N LEU A 29 -4.17 0.60 -6.58
CA LEU A 29 -4.66 1.90 -6.13
C LEU A 29 -5.50 2.61 -7.20
N ALA A 30 -5.04 2.64 -8.45
CA ALA A 30 -5.76 3.29 -9.54
C ALA A 30 -7.12 2.64 -9.80
N THR A 31 -7.18 1.30 -9.79
CA THR A 31 -8.42 0.55 -10.02
C THR A 31 -9.43 0.74 -8.90
N VAL A 32 -8.99 0.65 -7.64
CA VAL A 32 -9.86 0.85 -6.47
C VAL A 32 -10.33 2.29 -6.37
N LEU A 33 -9.41 3.26 -6.41
CA LEU A 33 -9.74 4.68 -6.20
C LEU A 33 -10.55 5.29 -7.34
N ARG A 34 -10.55 4.69 -8.55
CA ARG A 34 -11.40 5.16 -9.66
C ARG A 34 -12.89 4.98 -9.39
N THR A 35 -13.26 3.99 -8.58
CA THR A 35 -14.66 3.56 -8.40
C THR A 35 -15.11 3.59 -6.95
N HIS A 36 -14.17 3.60 -6.00
CA HIS A 36 -14.46 3.56 -4.58
C HIS A 36 -13.65 4.60 -3.82
N ARG A 37 -14.32 5.28 -2.90
CA ARG A 37 -13.69 5.99 -1.80
C ARG A 37 -13.23 5.00 -0.73
N VAL A 38 -11.96 5.08 -0.35
CA VAL A 38 -11.36 4.27 0.72
C VAL A 38 -11.47 5.02 2.04
N VAL A 39 -12.17 4.45 3.03
CA VAL A 39 -12.42 5.08 4.33
C VAL A 39 -11.81 4.22 5.45
N PRO A 40 -10.96 4.79 6.34
CA PRO A 40 -10.45 4.05 7.49
C PRO A 40 -11.56 3.77 8.51
N ARG A 41 -11.75 2.51 8.89
CA ARG A 41 -12.71 2.09 9.93
C ARG A 41 -12.07 1.93 11.30
N ARG A 42 -10.77 1.64 11.33
CA ARG A 42 -9.99 1.50 12.57
C ARG A 42 -8.58 2.01 12.33
N ALA A 43 -8.08 2.82 13.26
CA ALA A 43 -6.69 3.24 13.25
C ALA A 43 -5.80 1.99 13.41
N PRO A 44 -4.84 1.78 12.49
CA PRO A 44 -3.94 0.64 12.60
C PRO A 44 -3.04 0.75 13.84
N ALA A 45 -2.71 -0.39 14.44
CA ALA A 45 -1.65 -0.45 15.44
C ALA A 45 -0.30 -0.63 14.73
N PRO A 46 0.77 0.05 15.18
CA PRO A 46 2.11 -0.17 14.64
C PRO A 46 2.50 -1.63 14.85
N ALA A 47 2.99 -2.27 13.78
CA ALA A 47 3.55 -3.61 13.89
C ALA A 47 5.07 -3.51 13.98
N ARG A 48 5.65 -4.32 14.87
CA ARG A 48 7.09 -4.58 14.91
C ARG A 48 7.26 -6.07 14.59
N GLY A 49 7.75 -6.36 13.40
CA GLY A 49 7.91 -7.71 12.85
C GLY A 49 8.68 -7.69 11.53
N VAL A 50 8.79 -8.84 10.87
CA VAL A 50 9.50 -9.00 9.58
C VAL A 50 8.97 -8.04 8.51
N LEU A 51 7.65 -7.78 8.53
CA LEU A 51 6.99 -6.80 7.69
C LEU A 51 6.55 -5.60 8.53
N ASN A 52 6.85 -4.39 8.06
CA ASN A 52 6.26 -3.16 8.61
C ASN A 52 4.82 -2.97 8.10
N ALA A 53 3.98 -3.97 8.36
CA ALA A 53 2.58 -4.00 7.96
C ALA A 53 1.70 -3.73 9.18
N PRO A 54 0.96 -2.60 9.23
CA PRO A 54 0.14 -2.28 10.38
C PRO A 54 -0.86 -3.39 10.73
N ARG A 55 -0.99 -3.72 12.01
CA ARG A 55 -1.96 -4.71 12.46
C ARG A 55 -3.35 -4.10 12.60
N GLY A 56 -4.36 -4.85 12.16
CA GLY A 56 -5.76 -4.47 12.35
C GLY A 56 -6.23 -3.29 11.50
N LEU A 57 -5.52 -2.96 10.42
CA LEU A 57 -5.99 -1.98 9.44
C LEU A 57 -7.30 -2.49 8.83
N ARG A 58 -8.40 -1.76 9.07
CA ARG A 58 -9.70 -2.02 8.44
C ARG A 58 -10.08 -0.84 7.59
N LEU A 59 -10.32 -1.10 6.31
CA LEU A 59 -10.77 -0.12 5.33
C LEU A 59 -12.18 -0.49 4.89
N ALA A 60 -13.03 0.51 4.67
CA ALA A 60 -14.29 0.36 3.95
C ALA A 60 -14.11 0.95 2.55
N LEU A 61 -14.58 0.23 1.53
CA LEU A 61 -14.67 0.71 0.17
C LEU A 61 -16.11 1.18 -0.06
N VAL A 62 -16.29 2.48 -0.25
CA VAL A 62 -17.59 3.09 -0.50
C VAL A 62 -17.65 3.47 -1.97
N PRO A 63 -18.60 3.00 -2.76
CA PRO A 63 -18.68 3.36 -4.18
C PRO A 63 -18.83 4.88 -4.35
N ASP A 64 -18.07 5.45 -5.28
CA ASP A 64 -18.08 6.88 -5.59
C ASP A 64 -19.12 7.15 -6.70
N GLY A 65 -20.41 7.11 -6.33
CA GLY A 65 -21.55 7.39 -7.23
C GLY A 65 -22.55 6.23 -7.42
N PRO A 66 -23.69 6.49 -8.12
CA PRO A 66 -24.72 5.48 -8.32
C PRO A 66 -24.22 4.36 -9.23
N GLN A 67 -24.37 3.13 -8.75
CA GLN A 67 -24.05 1.88 -9.44
C GLN A 67 -24.84 1.83 -10.75
N ARG A 68 -24.17 2.09 -11.88
CA ARG A 68 -24.77 2.00 -13.23
C ARG A 68 -24.79 0.56 -13.70
#